data_AF-A0A368WAE0-F1
#
_entry.id   AF-A0A368WAE0-F1
#
_cell.length_a   1.000
_cell.length_b   1.000
_cell.length_c   1.000
_cell.angle_alpha   90.00
_cell.angle_beta   90.00
_cell.angle_gamma   90.00
#
_symmetry.space_group_name_H-M   'P 1'
#
loop_
_entity.id
_entity.type
_entity.pdbx_description
1 polymer ?
#
loop_
_entity_poly.entity_id
_entity_poly.type
_entity_poly.pdbx_seq_one_letter_code
_entity_poly.pdbx_strand_id
1 'polypeptide(L)' 'MRFKFIFEHRFEFRIAKMCQALSVSRSGYYAHIKRPESKRSKANRELLDTIKDIHTNSR' A
#
# COMPACT_ATOMS: atom_id res chain seq x y z
N MET A 1 0.68 2.24 7.08
CA MET A 1 1.86 2.14 7.95
C MET A 1 2.04 0.73 8.55
N ARG A 2 1.09 0.14 9.30
CA ARG A 2 1.29 -1.20 9.91
C ARG A 2 1.48 -2.34 8.90
N PHE A 3 0.59 -2.50 7.92
CA PHE A 3 0.74 -3.58 6.93
C PHE A 3 1.96 -3.39 6.01
N LYS A 4 2.36 -2.14 5.75
CA LYS A 4 3.60 -1.82 5.02
C LYS A 4 4.83 -2.31 5.77
N PHE A 5 4.92 -2.03 7.07
CA PHE A 5 6.00 -2.54 7.93
C PHE A 5 6.05 -4.08 7.95
N ILE A 6 4.90 -4.75 8.11
CA ILE A 6 4.83 -6.23 8.05
C ILE A 6 5.29 -6.74 6.68
N PHE A 7 4.94 -6.05 5.60
CA PHE A 7 5.37 -6.43 4.26
C PHE A 7 6.88 -6.28 4.09
N GLU A 8 7.47 -5.17 4.52
CA GLU A 8 8.91 -4.91 4.42
C GLU A 8 9.75 -5.95 5.16
N HIS A 9 9.35 -6.33 6.38
CA HIS A 9 10.09 -7.28 7.23
C HIS A 9 9.58 -8.73 7.17
N ARG A 10 8.75 -9.09 6.17
CA ARG A 10 8.10 -10.42 6.08
C ARG A 10 9.06 -11.61 5.97
N PHE A 11 10.32 -11.36 5.58
CA PHE A 11 11.36 -12.38 5.47
C PHE A 11 12.25 -12.48 6.71
N GLU A 12 12.24 -11.45 7.56
CA GLU A 12 13.04 -11.39 8.78
C GLU A 12 12.25 -11.94 9.98
N PHE A 13 10.94 -11.66 10.03
CA PHE A 13 10.08 -12.07 11.14
C PHE A 13 8.82 -12.82 10.67
N ARG A 14 8.32 -13.69 11.54
CA ARG A 14 7.05 -14.40 11.30
C ARG A 14 5.90 -13.39 11.24
N ILE A 15 5.17 -13.38 10.12
CA ILE A 15 3.98 -12.52 9.90
C ILE A 15 3.00 -12.61 11.08
N ALA A 16 2.73 -13.82 11.60
CA ALA A 16 1.81 -13.99 12.73
C ALA A 16 2.25 -13.24 14.00
N LYS A 17 3.56 -13.19 14.29
CA LYS A 17 4.11 -12.48 15.44
C LYS A 17 4.04 -10.97 15.23
N MET A 18 4.34 -10.48 14.03
CA MET A 18 4.19 -9.06 13.72
C MET A 18 2.73 -8.60 13.77
N CYS A 19 1.79 -9.42 13.27
CA CYS A 19 0.36 -9.13 13.39
C CYS A 19 -0.09 -9.01 14.84
N GLN A 20 0.39 -9.91 15.71
CA GLN A 20 0.12 -9.86 17.15
C GLN A 20 0.71 -8.60 17.79
N ALA A 21 1.98 -8.29 17.52
CA ALA A 21 2.68 -7.15 18.10
C ALA A 21 2.07 -5.79 17.67
N LEU A 22 1.55 -5.72 16.45
CA LEU A 22 0.96 -4.49 15.90
C LEU A 22 -0.56 -4.41 16.07
N SER A 23 -1.16 -5.36 16.81
CA SER A 23 -2.61 -5.46 17.05
C SER A 23 -3.42 -5.37 15.75
N VAL A 24 -3.04 -6.17 14.74
CA VAL A 24 -3.76 -6.29 13.47
C VAL A 24 -4.10 -7.75 13.17
N SER A 25 -5.17 -7.98 12.41
CA SER A 25 -5.56 -9.33 12.00
C SER A 25 -4.67 -9.86 10.86
N ARG A 26 -4.35 -11.16 10.91
CA ARG A 26 -3.66 -11.86 9.81
C ARG A 26 -4.47 -11.81 8.52
N SER A 27 -5.79 -12.00 8.61
CA SER A 27 -6.70 -11.90 7.47
C SER A 27 -6.69 -10.49 6.86
N GLY A 28 -6.63 -9.45 7.68
CA GLY A 28 -6.50 -8.06 7.23
C GLY A 28 -5.20 -7.81 6.45
N TYR A 29 -4.09 -8.39 6.90
CA TYR A 29 -2.80 -8.32 6.19
C TYR A 29 -2.87 -8.98 4.81
N TYR A 30 -3.33 -10.22 4.73
CA TYR A 30 -3.44 -10.91 3.43
C TYR A 30 -4.46 -10.25 2.51
N ALA A 31 -5.57 -9.74 3.05
CA ALA A 31 -6.52 -8.95 2.29
C ALA A 31 -5.87 -7.65 1.77
N HIS A 32 -5.04 -6.98 2.57
CA HIS A 32 -4.34 -5.77 2.14
C HIS A 32 -3.39 -6.02 0.97
N ILE A 33 -2.64 -7.14 1.00
CA ILE A 33 -1.73 -7.50 -0.10
C ILE A 33 -2.48 -7.95 -1.36
N LYS A 34 -3.58 -8.69 -1.19
CA LYS A 34 -4.37 -9.20 -2.32
C LYS A 34 -5.28 -8.14 -2.95
N ARG A 35 -5.58 -7.05 -2.22
CA ARG A 35 -6.53 -6.03 -2.68
C ARG A 35 -5.98 -5.36 -3.94
N PRO A 36 -6.70 -5.43 -5.07
CA PRO A 36 -6.37 -4.62 -6.22
C PRO A 36 -6.49 -3.13 -5.85
N GLU A 37 -5.78 -2.29 -6.59
CA GLU A 37 -5.92 -0.84 -6.46
C GLU A 37 -7.41 -0.45 -6.56
N SER A 38 -7.87 0.39 -5.62
CA SER A 38 -9.26 0.85 -5.64
C SER A 38 -9.50 1.71 -6.89
N LYS A 39 -10.73 1.71 -7.43
CA LYS A 39 -11.09 2.56 -8.58
C LYS A 39 -10.71 4.04 -8.35
N ARG A 40 -10.89 4.54 -7.12
CA ARG A 40 -10.50 5.90 -6.73
C ARG A 40 -8.99 6.11 -6.73
N SER A 41 -8.21 5.16 -6.22
CA SER A 41 -6.74 5.26 -6.24
C SER A 41 -6.21 5.27 -7.67
N LYS A 42 -6.78 4.42 -8.54
CA LYS A 42 -6.44 4.41 -9.96
C LYS A 42 -6.74 5.76 -10.63
N ALA A 43 -7.95 6.29 -10.43
CA ALA A 43 -8.33 7.60 -10.98
C ALA A 43 -7.43 8.74 -10.46
N ASN A 44 -7.07 8.71 -9.17
CA ASN A 44 -6.16 9.70 -8.59
C ASN A 44 -4.75 9.59 -9.18
N ARG A 45 -4.24 8.39 -9.43
CA ARG A 45 -2.93 8.18 -10.06
C ARG A 45 -2.91 8.75 -11.48
N GLU A 46 -3.92 8.43 -12.29
CA GLU A 46 -4.07 8.97 -13.66
C GLU A 46 -4.15 10.50 -13.66
N LEU A 47 -4.93 11.08 -12.73
CA LEU A 47 -5.01 12.54 -12.56
C LEU A 47 -3.66 13.15 -12.16
N LEU A 48 -2.96 12.54 -11.20
CA LEU A 48 -1.65 13.03 -10.75
C LEU A 48 -0.60 13.00 -11.85
N ASP A 49 -0.60 11.94 -12.68
CA ASP A 49 0.31 11.84 -13.82
C ASP A 49 0.00 12.95 -14.85
N THR A 50 -1.29 13.19 -15.12
CA THR A 50 -1.72 14.30 -15.99
C THR A 50 -1.26 15.67 -15.47
N ILE A 51 -1.38 15.91 -14.15
CA ILE A 51 -0.92 17.15 -13.52
C ILE A 51 0.59 17.33 -13.67
N LYS A 52 1.38 16.26 -13.46
CA LYS A 52 2.84 16.30 -13.62
C LYS A 52 3.24 16.61 -15.07
N ASP A 53 2.56 16.01 -16.03
CA ASP A 53 2.84 16.23 -17.45
C ASP A 53 2.58 17.69 -17.84
N ILE A 54 1.41 18.24 -17.45
CA ILE A 54 1.09 19.67 -17.67
C ILE A 54 2.12 20.57 -17.00
N HIS A 55 2.47 20.28 -15.75
CA HIS A 55 3.43 21.09 -14.99
C HIS A 55 4.82 21.09 -15.62
N THR A 56 5.26 19.94 -16.14
CA THR A 56 6.56 19.80 -16.80
C THR A 56 6.59 20.53 -18.14
N ASN A 57 5.49 20.47 -18.91
CA ASN A 57 5.36 21.13 -20.21
C ASN A 57 5.11 22.64 -20.12
N SER A 58 4.73 23.15 -18.94
CA SER A 58 4.49 24.58 -18.69
C SER A 58 5.73 25.30 -18.14
N ARG A 59 6.91 24.66 -18.17
CA ARG A 59 8.16 25.13 -17.57
C ARG A 59 9.23 25.31 -18.63
#